data_AF-D3PWB3-F1
#
_entry.id   AF-D3PWB3-F1
#
_cell.length_a   1.000
_cell.length_b   1.000
_cell.length_c   1.000
_cell.angle_alpha   90.00
_cell.angle_beta   90.00
_cell.angle_gamma   90.00
#
_symmetry.space_group_name_H-M   'P 1'
#
loop_
_entity.id
_entity.type
_entity.pdbx_description
1 polymer ?
#
loop_
_entity_poly.entity_id
_entity_poly.type
_entity_poly.pdbx_seq_one_letter_code
_entity_poly.pdbx_strand_id
1 'polypeptide(L)'
;MNTALWIVTGILAAAFAFAGSTKLFIPREKLMKAPGAGWVEDFSAGFIKLLAVVEILGALGLILPAVTGIAPILVPLAAVGLGLIMVGAAVVETRRQEVKHALVNLVYLALLAFVAWGRFGPESFTG
;
A
#
# COMPACT_ATOMS: atom_id res chain seq x y z
N MET A 1 -20.21 10.02 2.00
CA MET A 1 -18.91 9.42 2.40
C MET A 1 -18.03 9.15 1.17
N ASN A 2 -18.64 9.00 -0.02
CA ASN A 2 -17.96 8.73 -1.28
C ASN A 2 -16.79 9.68 -1.66
N THR A 3 -16.96 11.01 -1.52
CA THR A 3 -15.88 11.96 -1.86
C THR A 3 -14.65 11.77 -0.97
N ALA A 4 -14.85 11.53 0.34
CA ALA A 4 -13.76 11.24 1.25
C ALA A 4 -13.04 9.93 0.88
N LEU A 5 -13.79 8.88 0.51
CA LEU A 5 -13.21 7.64 0.02
C LEU A 5 -12.35 7.88 -1.22
N TRP A 6 -12.82 8.64 -2.19
CA TRP A 6 -12.04 8.97 -3.39
C TRP A 6 -10.77 9.76 -3.09
N ILE A 7 -10.84 10.74 -2.19
CA ILE A 7 -9.65 11.51 -1.77
C ILE A 7 -8.64 10.58 -1.12
N VAL A 8 -9.06 9.76 -0.16
CA VAL A 8 -8.18 8.82 0.56
C VAL A 8 -7.60 7.79 -0.41
N THR A 9 -8.42 7.19 -1.27
CA THR A 9 -7.98 6.23 -2.30
C THR A 9 -6.95 6.86 -3.25
N GLY A 10 -7.16 8.10 -3.69
CA GLY A 10 -6.23 8.82 -4.55
C GLY A 10 -4.88 9.06 -3.88
N ILE A 11 -4.88 9.50 -2.61
CA ILE A 11 -3.66 9.70 -1.82
C ILE A 11 -2.91 8.38 -1.64
N LEU A 12 -3.63 7.30 -1.26
CA LEU A 12 -3.03 5.98 -1.07
C LEU A 12 -2.45 5.45 -2.38
N ALA A 13 -3.18 5.55 -3.49
CA ALA A 13 -2.69 5.10 -4.79
C ALA A 13 -1.41 5.85 -5.20
N ALA A 14 -1.35 7.17 -5.02
CA ALA A 14 -0.14 7.94 -5.28
C ALA A 14 1.02 7.53 -4.37
N ALA A 15 0.77 7.35 -3.07
CA ALA A 15 1.79 6.93 -2.11
C ALA A 15 2.37 5.54 -2.43
N PHE A 16 1.51 4.56 -2.71
CA PHE A 16 1.94 3.20 -3.06
C PHE A 16 2.59 3.11 -4.43
N ALA A 17 2.11 3.87 -5.42
CA ALA A 17 2.77 3.96 -6.72
C ALA A 17 4.18 4.54 -6.60
N PHE A 18 4.35 5.60 -5.79
CA PHE A 18 5.66 6.19 -5.53
C PHE A 18 6.58 5.24 -4.75
N ALA A 19 6.10 4.65 -3.66
CA ALA A 19 6.86 3.70 -2.86
C ALA A 19 7.27 2.46 -3.65
N GLY A 20 6.34 1.87 -4.42
CA GLY A 20 6.64 0.74 -5.28
C GLY A 20 7.63 1.11 -6.40
N SER A 21 7.45 2.27 -7.05
CA SER A 21 8.38 2.71 -8.12
C SER A 21 9.79 2.93 -7.59
N THR A 22 9.94 3.56 -6.42
CA THR A 22 11.27 3.76 -5.82
C THR A 22 11.93 2.42 -5.49
N LYS A 23 11.20 1.45 -4.91
CA LYS A 23 11.73 0.10 -4.64
C LYS A 23 12.06 -0.70 -5.91
N LEU A 24 11.36 -0.44 -7.02
CA LEU A 24 11.56 -1.15 -8.27
C LEU A 24 12.80 -0.65 -9.04
N PHE A 25 12.98 0.67 -9.09
CA PHE A 25 14.02 1.30 -9.91
C PHE A 25 15.32 1.61 -9.15
N ILE A 26 15.27 1.78 -7.83
CA ILE A 26 16.48 2.07 -7.05
C ILE A 26 17.15 0.75 -6.63
N PRO A 27 18.46 0.57 -6.90
CA PRO A 27 19.20 -0.60 -6.45
C PRO A 27 19.15 -0.79 -4.93
N ARG A 28 19.15 -2.04 -4.47
CA ARG A 28 19.07 -2.42 -3.05
C ARG A 28 20.14 -1.72 -2.21
N GLU A 29 21.36 -1.63 -2.73
CA GLU A 29 22.52 -1.05 -2.04
C GLU A 29 22.35 0.46 -1.80
N LYS A 30 21.57 1.14 -2.66
CA LYS A 30 21.19 2.54 -2.48
C LYS A 30 20.00 2.67 -1.54
N LEU A 31 19.02 1.76 -1.62
CA LEU A 31 17.89 1.74 -0.70
C LEU A 31 18.34 1.54 0.75
N MET A 32 19.29 0.65 1.01
CA MET A 32 19.85 0.42 2.36
C MET A 32 20.42 1.69 3.01
N LYS A 33 20.84 2.68 2.21
CA LYS A 33 21.40 3.95 2.71
C LYS A 33 20.33 5.00 2.97
N ALA A 34 19.07 4.74 2.60
CA ALA A 34 17.99 5.67 2.83
C ALA A 34 17.57 5.67 4.30
N PRO A 35 17.22 6.83 4.89
CA PRO A 35 16.68 6.90 6.24
C PRO A 35 15.43 6.00 6.38
N GLY A 36 15.40 5.15 7.40
CA GLY A 36 14.26 4.25 7.66
C GLY A 36 14.19 3.02 6.75
N ALA A 37 15.23 2.73 5.97
CA ALA A 37 15.28 1.56 5.10
C ALA A 37 16.07 0.38 5.70
N GLY A 38 16.22 0.33 7.03
CA GLY A 38 16.98 -0.74 7.71
C GLY A 38 16.44 -2.14 7.41
N TRP A 39 15.13 -2.29 7.22
CA TRP A 39 14.51 -3.56 6.86
C TRP A 39 15.03 -4.14 5.54
N VAL A 40 15.52 -3.32 4.61
CA VAL A 40 16.04 -3.75 3.31
C VAL A 40 17.23 -4.72 3.47
N GLU A 41 17.96 -4.64 4.58
CA GLU A 41 19.07 -5.53 4.91
C GLU A 41 18.63 -6.98 5.11
N ASP A 42 17.43 -7.20 5.63
CA ASP A 42 16.90 -8.52 6.01
C ASP A 42 16.31 -9.27 4.81
N PHE A 43 16.08 -8.58 3.69
CA PHE A 43 15.42 -9.15 2.50
C PHE A 43 16.29 -9.11 1.25
N SER A 44 16.09 -10.11 0.39
CA SER A 44 16.78 -10.19 -0.90
C SER A 44 16.29 -9.12 -1.88
N ALA A 45 17.15 -8.73 -2.84
CA ALA A 45 16.77 -7.80 -3.89
C ALA A 45 15.57 -8.29 -4.72
N GLY A 46 15.48 -9.61 -4.94
CA GLY A 46 14.35 -10.23 -5.64
C GLY A 46 13.03 -10.06 -4.87
N PHE A 47 13.04 -10.28 -3.56
CA PHE A 47 11.86 -10.05 -2.72
C PHE A 47 11.42 -8.59 -2.74
N ILE A 48 12.35 -7.65 -2.61
CA ILE A 48 12.04 -6.20 -2.64
C ILE A 48 11.41 -5.81 -3.97
N LYS A 49 11.92 -6.32 -5.10
CA LYS A 49 11.33 -6.08 -6.42
C LYS A 49 9.95 -6.69 -6.57
N LEU A 50 9.74 -7.91 -6.06
CA LEU A 50 8.42 -8.53 -6.08
C LEU A 50 7.42 -7.72 -5.24
N LEU A 51 7.82 -7.31 -4.04
CA LEU A 51 7.01 -6.44 -3.19
C LEU A 51 6.66 -5.12 -3.90
N ALA A 52 7.65 -4.50 -4.55
CA ALA A 52 7.46 -3.28 -5.32
C ALA A 52 6.42 -3.43 -6.44
N VAL A 53 6.49 -4.53 -7.19
CA VAL A 53 5.50 -4.84 -8.24
C VAL A 53 4.11 -5.01 -7.63
N VAL A 54 3.97 -5.73 -6.52
CA VAL A 54 2.68 -5.91 -5.85
C VAL A 54 2.12 -4.59 -5.33
N GLU A 55 2.95 -3.70 -4.77
CA GLU A 55 2.52 -2.37 -4.33
C GLU A 55 2.01 -1.51 -5.50
N ILE A 56 2.70 -1.54 -6.65
CA ILE A 56 2.27 -0.83 -7.87
C ILE A 56 0.94 -1.42 -8.37
N LEU A 57 0.81 -2.75 -8.44
CA LEU A 57 -0.43 -3.40 -8.85
C LEU A 57 -1.58 -3.06 -7.90
N GLY A 58 -1.32 -3.02 -6.59
CA GLY A 58 -2.29 -2.57 -5.60
C GLY A 58 -2.72 -1.12 -5.82
N ALA A 59 -1.77 -0.21 -6.05
CA ALA A 59 -2.05 1.20 -6.35
C ALA A 59 -2.91 1.37 -7.61
N LEU A 60 -2.59 0.62 -8.66
CA LEU A 60 -3.39 0.60 -9.90
C LEU A 60 -4.78 0.00 -9.63
N GLY A 61 -4.86 -1.08 -8.86
CA GLY A 61 -6.10 -1.75 -8.46
C GLY A 61 -7.02 -0.87 -7.60
N LEU A 62 -6.47 0.12 -6.87
CA LEU A 62 -7.26 1.09 -6.11
C LEU A 62 -8.01 2.10 -7.01
N ILE A 63 -7.51 2.37 -8.23
CA ILE A 63 -8.03 3.47 -9.08
C ILE A 63 -8.63 2.96 -10.38
N LEU A 64 -7.90 2.14 -11.14
CA LEU A 64 -8.30 1.75 -12.49
C LEU A 64 -9.68 1.07 -12.56
N PRO A 65 -10.02 0.09 -11.69
CA PRO A 65 -11.31 -0.59 -11.77
C PRO A 65 -12.50 0.35 -11.57
N ALA A 66 -12.35 1.34 -10.68
CA ALA A 66 -13.42 2.32 -10.42
C ALA A 66 -13.52 3.40 -11.50
N VAL A 67 -12.40 3.84 -12.08
CA VAL A 67 -12.42 4.85 -13.16
C VAL A 67 -12.88 4.26 -14.49
N THR A 68 -12.49 3.03 -14.78
CA THR A 68 -12.89 2.31 -16.01
C THR A 68 -14.26 1.65 -15.92
N GLY A 69 -14.79 1.48 -14.71
CA GLY A 69 -16.03 0.74 -14.45
C GLY A 69 -15.90 -0.77 -14.60
N ILE A 70 -14.69 -1.31 -14.84
CA ILE A 70 -14.46 -2.74 -15.03
C ILE A 70 -14.15 -3.38 -13.69
N ALA A 71 -15.03 -4.29 -13.24
CA ALA A 71 -14.93 -5.00 -11.96
C ALA A 71 -14.55 -4.10 -10.75
N PRO A 72 -15.37 -3.08 -10.39
CA PRO A 72 -15.04 -2.14 -9.31
C PRO A 72 -14.81 -2.78 -7.93
N ILE A 73 -15.27 -4.02 -7.73
CA ILE A 73 -14.99 -4.84 -6.54
C ILE A 73 -13.48 -5.09 -6.34
N LEU A 74 -12.66 -4.92 -7.38
CA LEU A 74 -11.21 -5.00 -7.27
C LEU A 74 -10.61 -3.86 -6.43
N VAL A 75 -11.28 -2.72 -6.28
CA VAL A 75 -10.80 -1.61 -5.44
C VAL A 75 -10.72 -2.00 -3.96
N PRO A 76 -11.80 -2.46 -3.30
CA PRO A 76 -11.70 -2.90 -1.92
C PRO A 76 -10.78 -4.12 -1.74
N LEU A 77 -10.68 -5.01 -2.73
CA LEU A 77 -9.73 -6.13 -2.69
C LEU A 77 -8.26 -5.64 -2.75
N ALA A 78 -7.95 -4.66 -3.59
CA ALA A 78 -6.64 -4.03 -3.64
C ALA A 78 -6.30 -3.33 -2.31
N ALA A 79 -7.29 -2.67 -1.69
CA ALA A 79 -7.12 -2.07 -0.37
C ALA A 79 -6.77 -3.12 0.71
N VAL A 80 -7.44 -4.27 0.70
CA VAL A 80 -7.12 -5.39 1.61
C VAL A 80 -5.72 -5.94 1.35
N GLY A 81 -5.35 -6.17 0.08
CA GLY A 81 -4.02 -6.69 -0.28
C GLY A 81 -2.88 -5.76 0.16
N LEU A 82 -3.00 -4.47 -0.09
CA LEU A 82 -2.07 -3.45 0.42
C LEU A 82 -2.08 -3.39 1.95
N GLY A 83 -3.25 -3.58 2.57
CA GLY A 83 -3.39 -3.63 4.03
C GLY A 83 -2.56 -4.77 4.64
N LEU A 84 -2.60 -5.97 4.03
CA LEU A 84 -1.78 -7.10 4.46
C LEU A 84 -0.28 -6.81 4.37
N ILE A 85 0.14 -6.06 3.34
CA ILE A 85 1.54 -5.60 3.23
C ILE A 85 1.89 -4.67 4.39
N MET A 86 1.02 -3.71 4.73
CA MET A 86 1.25 -2.80 5.86
C MET A 86 1.31 -3.54 7.20
N VAL A 87 0.53 -4.59 7.39
CA VAL A 87 0.63 -5.47 8.57
C VAL A 87 2.02 -6.13 8.63
N GLY A 88 2.47 -6.71 7.52
CA GLY A 88 3.81 -7.30 7.43
C GLY A 88 4.92 -6.29 7.73
N ALA A 89 4.82 -5.08 7.16
CA ALA A 89 5.77 -4.00 7.36
C ALA A 89 5.81 -3.53 8.83
N ALA A 90 4.64 -3.33 9.46
CA ALA A 90 4.54 -2.96 10.87
C ALA A 90 5.16 -4.03 11.79
N VAL A 91 4.97 -5.32 11.50
CA VAL A 91 5.60 -6.41 12.27
C VAL A 91 7.12 -6.37 12.14
N VAL A 92 7.66 -6.18 10.94
CA VAL A 92 9.11 -6.09 10.69
C VAL A 92 9.72 -4.91 11.45
N GLU A 93 9.14 -3.73 11.31
CA GLU A 93 9.66 -2.51 11.95
C GLU A 93 9.54 -2.55 13.47
N THR A 94 8.46 -3.13 14.01
CA THR A 94 8.31 -3.34 15.46
C THR A 94 9.40 -4.28 16.00
N ARG A 95 9.70 -5.36 15.27
CA ARG A 95 10.80 -6.28 15.64
C ARG A 95 12.17 -5.59 15.62
N ARG A 96 12.36 -4.61 14.74
CA ARG A 96 13.57 -3.79 14.64
C ARG A 96 13.61 -2.60 15.63
N GLN A 97 12.62 -2.47 16.51
CA GLN A 97 12.48 -1.34 17.44
C GLN A 97 12.33 0.03 16.73
N GLU A 98 11.88 0.02 15.47
CA GLU A 98 11.65 1.20 14.64
C GLU A 98 10.20 1.70 14.80
N VAL A 99 9.79 2.00 16.04
CA VAL A 99 8.39 2.27 16.42
C VAL A 99 7.74 3.39 15.61
N LYS A 100 8.50 4.42 15.23
CA LYS A 100 7.99 5.53 14.42
C LYS A 100 7.52 5.08 13.04
N HIS A 101 8.28 4.18 12.39
CA HIS A 101 7.90 3.64 11.08
C HIS A 101 6.69 2.71 11.23
N ALA A 102 6.65 1.91 12.29
CA ALA A 102 5.52 1.02 12.54
C ALA A 102 4.21 1.81 12.70
N LEU A 103 4.25 2.97 13.39
CA LEU A 103 3.10 3.87 13.50
C LEU A 103 2.63 4.41 12.14
N VAL A 104 3.55 4.75 11.24
CA VAL A 104 3.20 5.20 9.88
C VAL A 104 2.50 4.08 9.11
N ASN A 105 2.99 2.83 9.22
CA ASN A 105 2.32 1.68 8.60
C ASN A 105 0.93 1.42 9.19
N LEU A 106 0.73 1.63 10.49
CA LEU A 106 -0.60 1.56 11.10
C LEU A 106 -1.56 2.64 10.59
N VAL A 107 -1.06 3.85 10.31
CA VAL A 107 -1.87 4.90 9.67
C VAL A 107 -2.28 4.48 8.27
N TYR A 108 -1.35 3.98 7.45
CA TYR A 108 -1.69 3.46 6.13
C TYR A 108 -2.70 2.32 6.20
N LEU A 109 -2.51 1.38 7.14
CA LEU A 109 -3.43 0.28 7.38
C LEU A 109 -4.85 0.77 7.74
N ALA A 110 -4.96 1.77 8.63
CA ALA A 110 -6.25 2.34 9.00
C ALA A 110 -6.96 3.01 7.81
N LEU A 111 -6.22 3.74 6.97
CA LEU A 111 -6.74 4.37 5.77
C LEU A 111 -7.19 3.32 4.73
N LEU A 112 -6.42 2.24 4.55
CA LEU A 112 -6.77 1.13 3.67
C LEU A 112 -8.00 0.38 4.17
N ALA A 113 -8.11 0.15 5.48
CA ALA A 113 -9.28 -0.45 6.10
C ALA A 113 -10.52 0.43 5.92
N PHE A 114 -10.37 1.76 6.04
CA PHE A 114 -11.45 2.71 5.75
C PHE A 114 -11.92 2.63 4.28
N VAL A 115 -10.99 2.56 3.33
CA VAL A 115 -11.33 2.37 1.90
C VAL A 115 -12.02 1.02 1.66
N ALA A 116 -11.47 -0.07 2.20
CA ALA A 116 -12.04 -1.40 2.05
C ALA A 116 -13.47 -1.47 2.62
N TRP A 117 -13.67 -0.98 3.85
CA TRP A 117 -14.98 -0.93 4.49
C TRP A 117 -15.97 -0.07 3.69
N GLY A 118 -15.58 1.13 3.28
CA GLY A 118 -16.42 2.03 2.51
C GLY A 118 -16.87 1.43 1.19
N ARG A 119 -15.96 0.76 0.46
CA ARG A 119 -16.23 0.20 -0.87
C ARG A 119 -16.87 -1.19 -0.85
N PHE A 120 -16.70 -1.97 0.22
CA PHE A 120 -17.45 -3.22 0.39
C PHE A 120 -18.86 -3.00 0.92
N GLY A 121 -19.09 -1.97 1.74
CA GLY A 121 -20.37 -1.76 2.40
C GLY A 121 -21.06 -0.47 1.94
N PRO A 122 -20.99 0.62 2.71
CA PRO A 122 -21.93 1.74 2.61
C PRO A 122 -21.92 2.51 1.28
N GLU A 123 -20.79 2.49 0.56
CA GLU A 123 -20.54 3.25 -0.67
C GLU A 123 -19.96 2.31 -1.74
N SER A 124 -20.58 1.14 -1.89
CA SER A 124 -20.22 0.19 -2.94
C SER A 124 -20.47 0.78 -4.33
N PHE A 125 -19.64 0.42 -5.30
CA PHE A 125 -19.80 0.86 -6.69
C PHE A 125 -20.95 0.15 -7.42
N THR A 126 -21.48 -0.93 -6.86
CA THR A 126 -22.51 -1.80 -7.46
C THR A 126 -23.89 -1.61 -6.80
N GLY A 127 -24.06 -0.52 -6.04
CA GLY A 127 -25.32 -0.14 -5.38
C GLY A 127 -26.14 0.85 -6.20
#